data_AF-A0A0M3HHD8-F1
#
_entry.id   AF-A0A0M3HHD8-F1
#
_cell.length_a   1.000
_cell.length_b   1.000
_cell.length_c   1.000
_cell.angle_alpha   90.00
_cell.angle_beta   90.00
_cell.angle_gamma   90.00
#
_symmetry.space_group_name_H-M   'P 1'
#
loop_
_entity.id
_entity.type
_entity.pdbx_description
1 polymer ?
#
loop_
_entity_poly.entity_id
_entity_poly.type
_entity_poly.pdbx_seq_one_letter_code
_entity_poly.pdbx_strand_id
1 'polypeptide(L)'
;MRYERGLPVISIPLPSRREICQFSLKPISDTVFNLCNYLAAEDKGIDFVALYTIAIRLQRERGSQEALQSSTFFNLVILSCG
;
A
#
# COMPACT_ATOMS: atom_id res chain seq x y z
N MET A 1 -6.30 -4.52 8.51
CA MET A 1 -5.31 -3.52 8.97
C MET A 1 -5.31 -3.55 10.48
N ARG A 2 -4.13 -3.52 11.11
CA ARG A 2 -4.00 -3.49 12.59
C ARG A 2 -3.03 -2.39 13.00
N TYR A 3 -3.03 -2.01 14.28
CA TYR A 3 -2.05 -1.07 14.82
C TYR A 3 -1.09 -1.80 15.75
N GLU A 4 0.21 -1.58 15.56
CA GLU A 4 1.25 -2.10 16.44
C GLU A 4 2.16 -0.96 16.87
N ARG A 5 2.33 -0.80 18.19
CA ARG A 5 3.16 0.28 18.78
C ARG A 5 2.82 1.67 18.20
N GLY A 6 1.53 1.93 17.96
CA GLY A 6 1.06 3.20 17.43
C GLY A 6 1.22 3.39 15.92
N LEU A 7 1.71 2.38 15.19
CA LEU A 7 1.86 2.42 13.74
C LEU A 7 0.84 1.51 13.05
N PRO A 8 0.18 1.96 11.97
CA PRO A 8 -0.61 1.09 11.13
C PRO A 8 0.26 0.03 10.44
N VAL A 9 -0.15 -1.22 10.56
CA VAL A 9 0.47 -2.38 9.92
C VAL A 9 -0.51 -2.98 8.91
N ILE A 10 -0.04 -3.06 7.66
CA ILE A 10 -0.77 -3.65 6.53
C ILE A 10 -0.15 -5.00 6.21
N SER A 11 -0.97 -6.04 6.07
CA SER A 11 -0.54 -7.39 5.74
C SER A 11 -0.97 -7.73 4.32
N ILE A 12 -0.01 -8.08 3.46
CA ILE A 12 -0.20 -8.20 2.01
C ILE A 12 0.47 -9.51 1.57
N PRO A 13 -0.26 -10.44 0.92
CA PRO A 13 0.35 -11.59 0.28
C PRO A 13 1.13 -11.13 -0.95
N LEU A 14 2.44 -11.44 -1.00
CA LEU A 14 3.29 -11.06 -2.13
C LEU A 14 3.32 -12.17 -3.20
N PRO A 15 3.12 -11.84 -4.48
CA PRO A 15 3.01 -12.81 -5.57
C PRO A 15 4.16 -13.82 -5.66
N SER A 16 5.41 -13.35 -5.54
CA SER A 16 6.59 -14.19 -5.78
C SER A 16 6.95 -15.10 -4.61
N ARG A 17 6.57 -14.73 -3.38
CA ARG A 17 7.02 -15.42 -2.16
C ARG A 17 5.97 -16.36 -1.56
N ARG A 18 4.71 -16.27 -1.99
CA ARG A 18 3.56 -17.03 -1.44
C ARG A 18 3.43 -16.92 0.09
N GLU A 19 3.92 -15.81 0.65
CA GLU A 19 3.86 -15.50 2.08
C GLU A 19 3.22 -14.12 2.30
N ILE A 20 2.74 -13.90 3.53
CA ILE A 20 2.19 -12.60 3.93
C ILE A 20 3.34 -11.72 4.42
N CYS A 21 3.60 -10.63 3.70
CA CYS A 21 4.51 -9.59 4.13
C CYS A 21 3.76 -8.48 4.90
N GLN A 22 4.45 -7.85 5.83
CA GLN A 22 3.87 -6.82 6.70
C GLN A 22 4.59 -5.49 6.53
N PHE A 23 3.82 -4.44 6.25
CA PHE A 23 4.32 -3.09 6.04
C PHE A 23 3.81 -2.19 7.15
N SER A 24 4.72 -1.66 7.97
CA SER A 24 4.42 -0.65 8.99
C SER A 24 4.58 0.73 8.37
N LEU A 25 3.54 1.57 8.44
CA LEU A 25 3.58 2.93 7.89
C LEU A 25 3.58 3.96 9.02
N LYS A 26 4.24 5.09 8.78
CA LYS A 26 4.19 6.28 9.63
C LYS A 26 3.08 7.21 9.13
N PRO A 27 1.98 7.40 9.88
CA PRO A 27 0.80 8.14 9.39
C PRO A 27 1.06 9.59 8.95
N ILE A 28 2.12 10.21 9.48
CA ILE A 28 2.45 11.62 9.21
C ILE A 28 3.38 11.75 8.00
N SER A 29 4.35 10.85 7.86
CA SER A 29 5.43 10.97 6.88
C SER A 29 5.28 10.06 5.67
N ASP A 30 4.62 8.90 5.84
CA ASP A 30 4.40 7.99 4.73
C ASP A 30 3.16 8.39 3.94
N THR A 31 3.25 8.14 2.65
CA THR A 31 2.15 8.36 1.71
C THR A 31 1.77 7.04 1.05
N VAL A 32 0.64 7.03 0.34
CA VAL A 32 0.27 5.89 -0.52
C VAL A 32 1.39 5.53 -1.51
N PHE A 33 2.10 6.53 -2.01
CA PHE A 33 3.23 6.31 -2.91
C PHE A 33 4.40 5.59 -2.23
N ASN A 34 4.69 5.91 -0.95
CA ASN A 34 5.70 5.20 -0.18
C ASN A 34 5.36 3.71 -0.09
N LEU A 35 4.10 3.37 0.22
CA LEU A 35 3.64 1.99 0.28
C LEU A 35 3.81 1.25 -1.06
N CYS A 36 3.45 1.89 -2.18
CA CYS A 36 3.66 1.30 -3.51
C CYS A 36 5.15 1.03 -3.79
N ASN A 37 6.04 1.96 -3.41
CA ASN A 37 7.48 1.76 -3.57
C ASN A 37 8.01 0.65 -2.67
N TYR A 38 7.52 0.53 -1.43
CA TYR A 38 7.89 -0.56 -0.54
C TYR A 38 7.49 -1.92 -1.12
N LEU A 39 6.29 -2.01 -1.70
CA LEU A 39 5.83 -3.24 -2.38
C LEU A 39 6.71 -3.61 -3.57
N ALA A 40 6.97 -2.65 -4.47
CA ALA A 40 7.80 -2.89 -5.66
C ALA A 40 9.27 -3.21 -5.32
N ALA A 41 9.79 -2.66 -4.22
CA ALA A 41 11.14 -2.96 -3.75
C ALA A 41 11.23 -4.36 -3.13
N GLU A 42 10.19 -4.81 -2.43
CA GLU A 42 10.15 -6.10 -1.72
C GLU A 42 9.90 -7.29 -2.66
N ASP A 43 9.09 -7.08 -3.70
CA ASP A 43 8.75 -8.12 -4.67
C ASP A 43 8.93 -7.62 -6.12
N LYS A 44 9.99 -8.10 -6.77
CA LYS A 44 10.32 -7.78 -8.17
C LYS A 44 9.39 -8.43 -9.19
N GLY A 45 8.55 -9.39 -8.78
CA GLY A 45 7.52 -9.98 -9.63
C GLY A 45 6.28 -9.11 -9.76
N ILE A 46 6.21 -7.99 -9.02
CA ILE A 46 5.15 -7.00 -9.16
C ILE A 46 5.43 -6.09 -10.35
N ASP A 47 4.56 -6.13 -11.36
CA ASP A 47 4.61 -5.20 -12.47
C ASP A 47 3.93 -3.87 -12.13
N PHE A 48 2.81 -3.95 -11.39
CA PHE A 48 1.98 -2.79 -11.13
C PHE A 48 1.26 -2.88 -9.79
N VAL A 49 1.28 -1.77 -9.06
CA VAL A 49 0.52 -1.59 -7.82
C VAL A 49 -0.42 -0.40 -7.99
N ALA A 50 -1.69 -0.60 -7.69
CA ALA A 50 -2.67 0.48 -7.60
C ALA A 50 -3.46 0.43 -6.31
N LEU A 51 -3.73 1.63 -5.79
CA LEU A 51 -4.56 1.84 -4.62
C LEU A 51 -5.82 2.59 -5.05
N TYR A 52 -6.98 2.05 -4.69
CA TYR A 52 -8.27 2.65 -5.02
C TYR A 52 -9.07 2.92 -3.75
N THR A 53 -9.67 4.10 -3.63
CA THR A 53 -10.73 4.34 -2.64
C THR A 53 -12.09 4.13 -3.30
N ILE A 54 -13.10 3.77 -2.51
CA ILE A 54 -14.48 3.45 -2.97
C ILE A 54 -15.10 4.59 -3.80
N ALA A 55 -14.60 5.83 -3.66
CA ALA A 55 -15.13 6.99 -4.39
C ALA A 55 -14.23 7.56 -5.50
N ILE A 56 -12.91 7.25 -5.54
CA ILE A 56 -11.95 7.98 -6.40
C ILE A 56 -10.80 7.05 -6.81
N ARG A 57 -10.55 6.93 -8.12
CA ARG A 57 -9.28 6.38 -8.64
C ARG A 57 -8.16 7.35 -8.30
N LEU A 58 -7.32 7.02 -7.32
CA LEU A 58 -6.08 7.75 -7.10
C LEU A 58 -5.09 7.36 -8.21
N GLN A 59 -5.19 8.03 -9.36
CA GLN A 59 -4.15 8.00 -10.38
C GLN A 59 -3.00 8.92 -9.95
N ARG A 60 -1.80 8.50 -10.30
CA ARG A 60 -0.52 9.16 -10.02
C ARG A 60 -0.53 10.60 -10.54
N GLU A 61 -0.82 11.57 -9.66
CA GLU A 61 -0.19 12.89 -9.60
C GLU A 61 -0.72 13.72 -8.42
N ARG A 62 0.22 14.34 -7.70
CA ARG A 62 0.11 15.24 -6.54
C ARG A 62 -0.29 14.59 -5.21
N GLY A 63 0.70 14.57 -4.32
CA GLY A 63 0.64 14.00 -2.98
C GLY A 63 -0.55 14.50 -2.19
N SER A 64 -1.36 13.57 -1.73
CA SER A 64 -2.43 13.81 -0.78
C SER A 64 -2.08 13.04 0.50
N GLN A 65 -1.50 13.74 1.47
CA GLN A 65 -1.26 13.23 2.83
C GLN A 65 -2.57 12.82 3.53
N GLU A 66 -3.71 13.28 3.03
CA GLU A 66 -5.05 13.01 3.58
C GLU A 66 -5.53 11.57 3.36
N ALA A 67 -5.02 10.87 2.33
CA ALA A 67 -5.44 9.50 2.05
C ALA A 67 -5.04 8.55 3.19
N LEU A 68 -3.85 8.71 3.77
CA LEU A 68 -3.38 7.80 4.82
C LEU A 68 -4.01 8.09 6.20
N GLN A 69 -4.56 9.28 6.41
CA GLN A 69 -5.10 9.72 7.70
C GLN A 69 -6.61 9.49 7.85
N SER A 70 -7.34 9.44 6.74
CA SER A 70 -8.74 9.07 6.79
C SER A 70 -8.85 7.56 7.01
N SER A 71 -9.79 7.12 7.86
CA SER A 71 -10.17 5.71 8.05
C SER A 71 -10.87 5.12 6.81
N THR A 72 -10.41 5.54 5.62
CA THR A 72 -10.91 5.16 4.32
C THR A 72 -10.41 3.76 4.01
N PHE A 73 -11.35 2.86 3.75
CA PHE A 73 -11.02 1.56 3.20
C PHE A 73 -10.44 1.74 1.80
N PHE A 74 -9.15 1.46 1.65
CA PHE A 74 -8.51 1.36 0.35
C PHE A 74 -8.51 -0.09 -0.13
N ASN A 75 -8.88 -0.30 -1.39
CA ASN A 75 -8.64 -1.55 -2.09
C ASN A 75 -7.26 -1.49 -2.73
N LEU A 76 -6.38 -2.41 -2.32
CA LEU A 76 -5.06 -2.60 -2.92
C LEU A 76 -5.18 -3.66 -4.02
N VAL A 77 -4.77 -3.30 -5.23
CA VAL A 77 -4.64 -4.22 -6.36
C VAL A 77 -3.17 -4.35 -6.71
N ILE A 78 -2.66 -5.59 -6.69
CA ILE A 78 -1.31 -5.94 -7.12
C ILE A 78 -1.45 -6.77 -8.39
N LEU A 79 -0.79 -6.32 -9.46
CA LEU A 79 -0.61 -7.09 -10.70
C LEU A 79 0.84 -7.55 -10.76
N SER A 80 1.03 -8.83 -11.03
CA SER A 80 2.33 -9.49 -11.15
C SER A 80 2.48 -10.15 -12.51
N CYS A 81 3.70 -10.16 -13.05
CA CYS A 81 4.04 -10.91 -14.24
C CYS A 81 4.01 -12.40 -13.88
N GLY A 82 3.27 -13.19 -14.66
CA GLY A 82 3.23 -14.65 -14.52
C GLY A 82 4.44 -15.33 -15.14
#